data_AF-A0A7G9RCQ6-F1
#
_entry.id   AF-A0A7G9RCQ6-F1
#
_cell.length_a   1.000
_cell.length_b   1.000
_cell.length_c   1.000
_cell.angle_alpha   90.00
_cell.angle_beta   90.00
_cell.angle_gamma   90.00
#
_symmetry.space_group_name_H-M   'P 1'
#
loop_
_entity.id
_entity.type
_entity.pdbx_description
1 polymer ?
#
loop_
_entity_poly.entity_id
_entity_poly.type
_entity_poly.pdbx_seq_one_letter_code
_entity_poly.pdbx_strand_id
1 'polypeptide(L)'
;MAEQPRLWHVTVTVAGDAVEPLVVRNALRRLNEQHPFLHSLKYAGGRAEIQYWEEAESLLDASSLALRIWNEHRESAGLPRWEVVGLEVLERAVYLSRGMEYAVIVDLHDVTPLPF
;
A
#
# COMPACT_ATOMS: atom_id res chain seq x y z
N MET A 1 -4.49 -23.78 -22.72
CA MET A 1 -4.89 -22.36 -22.75
C MET A 1 -4.27 -21.73 -21.52
N ALA A 2 -3.39 -20.75 -21.65
CA ALA A 2 -2.87 -20.05 -20.49
C ALA A 2 -4.03 -19.28 -19.85
N GLU A 3 -4.33 -19.58 -18.59
CA GLU A 3 -5.31 -18.81 -17.81
C GLU A 3 -4.74 -17.38 -17.72
N GLN A 4 -5.52 -16.37 -18.12
CA GLN A 4 -5.05 -14.98 -18.01
C GLN A 4 -4.84 -14.67 -16.53
N PRO A 5 -3.73 -14.01 -16.15
CA PRO A 5 -3.44 -13.72 -14.74
C PRO A 5 -4.61 -12.95 -14.13
N ARG A 6 -5.04 -13.37 -12.94
CA ARG A 6 -6.14 -12.71 -12.24
C ARG A 6 -5.60 -11.44 -11.59
N LEU A 7 -6.40 -10.38 -11.65
CA LEU A 7 -6.03 -9.09 -11.09
C LEU A 7 -6.61 -8.93 -9.69
N TRP A 8 -5.74 -8.67 -8.72
CA TRP A 8 -6.05 -8.54 -7.30
C TRP A 8 -5.79 -7.11 -6.86
N HIS A 9 -6.76 -6.51 -6.17
CA HIS A 9 -6.52 -5.24 -5.49
C HIS A 9 -5.83 -5.52 -4.16
N VAL A 10 -4.65 -4.95 -3.97
CA VAL A 10 -3.83 -5.10 -2.77
C VAL A 10 -3.80 -3.77 -2.04
N THR A 11 -4.07 -3.80 -0.74
CA THR A 11 -3.84 -2.69 0.19
C THR A 11 -2.87 -3.15 1.27
N VAL A 12 -1.65 -2.61 1.26
CA VAL A 12 -0.65 -2.83 2.29
C VAL A 12 -0.65 -1.64 3.23
N THR A 13 -0.84 -1.91 4.52
CA THR A 13 -0.73 -0.90 5.55
C THR A 13 0.51 -1.14 6.40
N VAL A 14 1.31 -0.10 6.55
CA VAL A 14 2.56 -0.10 7.30
C VAL A 14 2.51 0.97 8.37
N ALA A 15 3.06 0.67 9.55
CA ALA A 15 3.12 1.64 10.65
C ALA A 15 4.33 1.41 11.54
N GLY A 16 4.69 2.44 12.28
CA GLY A 16 5.76 2.40 13.28
C GLY A 16 6.01 3.78 13.86
N ASP A 17 7.24 4.03 14.29
CA ASP A 17 7.60 5.31 14.92
C ASP A 17 7.33 6.50 14.00
N ALA A 18 6.82 7.57 14.60
CA ALA A 18 6.53 8.80 13.87
C ALA A 18 7.83 9.41 13.33
N VAL A 19 7.83 9.70 12.04
CA VAL A 19 8.92 10.38 11.33
C VAL A 19 8.37 11.60 10.59
N GLU A 20 9.27 12.51 10.22
CA GLU A 20 8.89 13.73 9.55
C GLU A 20 8.17 13.42 8.21
N PRO A 21 6.97 13.99 7.94
CA PRO A 21 6.17 13.64 6.77
C PRO A 21 6.90 13.80 5.43
N LEU A 22 7.83 14.76 5.34
CA LEU A 22 8.62 14.98 4.13
C LEU A 22 9.60 13.83 3.86
N VAL A 23 10.14 13.21 4.91
CA VAL A 23 11.02 12.03 4.79
C VAL A 23 10.21 10.85 4.25
N VAL A 24 9.03 10.61 4.82
CA VAL A 24 8.09 9.57 4.37
C VAL A 24 7.72 9.78 2.90
N ARG A 25 7.32 11.00 2.54
CA ARG A 25 6.96 11.37 1.16
C ARG A 25 8.09 11.06 0.18
N ASN A 26 9.32 11.44 0.50
CA ASN A 26 10.48 11.21 -0.36
C ASN A 26 10.80 9.72 -0.50
N ALA A 27 10.70 8.94 0.59
CA ALA A 27 10.93 7.51 0.56
C ALA A 27 9.86 6.77 -0.27
N LEU A 28 8.58 7.11 -0.10
CA LEU A 28 7.49 6.52 -0.88
C LEU A 28 7.57 6.90 -2.36
N ARG A 29 8.04 8.11 -2.70
CA ARG A 29 8.32 8.47 -4.09
C ARG A 29 9.39 7.57 -4.71
N ARG A 30 10.48 7.28 -3.99
CA ARG A 30 11.52 6.34 -4.47
C ARG A 30 10.99 4.93 -4.62
N LEU A 31 10.13 4.48 -3.70
CA LEU A 31 9.46 3.19 -3.84
C LEU A 31 8.65 3.15 -5.14
N ASN A 32 7.84 4.18 -5.42
CA ASN A 32 7.06 4.27 -6.67
C ASN A 32 7.94 4.34 -7.93
N GLU A 33 9.10 5.01 -7.87
CA GLU A 33 10.07 5.04 -8.99
C GLU A 33 10.71 3.66 -9.25
N GLN A 34 10.97 2.90 -8.19
CA GLN A 34 11.48 1.51 -8.30
C GLN A 34 10.42 0.55 -8.82
N HIS A 35 9.14 0.89 -8.61
CA HIS A 35 8.01 0.00 -8.74
C HIS A 35 6.76 0.74 -9.23
N PRO A 36 6.67 1.04 -10.53
CA PRO A 36 5.59 1.84 -11.10
C PRO A 36 4.31 1.01 -11.27
N PHE A 37 3.61 0.73 -10.17
CA PHE A 37 2.32 0.02 -10.18
C PHE A 37 1.28 0.63 -9.23
N LEU A 38 1.61 1.72 -8.51
CA LEU A 38 0.75 2.27 -7.48
C LEU A 38 -0.54 2.85 -8.05
N HIS A 39 -1.67 2.39 -7.53
CA HIS A 39 -2.99 2.96 -7.81
C HIS A 39 -3.29 4.14 -6.88
N SER A 40 -2.94 4.00 -5.61
CA SER A 40 -3.08 5.05 -4.61
C SER A 40 -2.03 4.90 -3.50
N LEU A 41 -1.65 6.01 -2.90
CA LEU A 41 -0.70 6.06 -1.81
C LEU A 41 -1.19 7.10 -0.79
N LYS A 42 -1.34 6.69 0.47
CA LYS A 42 -1.69 7.56 1.58
C LYS A 42 -0.63 7.43 2.66
N TYR A 43 -0.30 8.52 3.33
CA TYR A 43 0.65 8.48 4.43
C TYR A 43 0.36 9.56 5.47
N ALA A 44 0.77 9.27 6.69
CA ALA A 44 0.79 10.13 7.85
C ALA A 44 2.13 9.93 8.57
N GLY A 45 2.41 10.74 9.59
CA GLY A 45 3.71 10.74 10.27
C GLY A 45 4.18 9.38 10.79
N GLY A 46 3.28 8.45 11.12
CA GLY A 46 3.64 7.10 11.63
C GLY A 46 2.98 5.93 10.89
N ARG A 47 2.34 6.18 9.74
CA ARG A 47 1.59 5.15 8.99
C ARG A 47 1.57 5.47 7.50
N ALA A 48 1.61 4.45 6.67
CA ALA A 48 1.28 4.58 5.25
C ALA A 48 0.38 3.43 4.80
N GLU A 49 -0.41 3.71 3.78
CA GLU A 49 -1.25 2.76 3.10
C GLU A 49 -0.94 2.84 1.60
N ILE A 50 -0.60 1.69 1.04
CA ILE A 50 -0.16 1.54 -0.34
C ILE A 50 -1.19 0.66 -1.03
N GLN A 51 -1.82 1.18 -2.08
CA GLN A 51 -2.85 0.48 -2.84
C GLN A 51 -2.43 0.31 -4.29
N TYR A 52 -2.60 -0.90 -4.82
CA TYR A 52 -2.25 -1.20 -6.20
C TYR A 52 -2.96 -2.46 -6.70
N TRP A 53 -2.82 -2.71 -8.01
CA TRP A 53 -3.30 -3.93 -8.64
C TRP A 53 -2.14 -4.88 -8.87
N GLU A 54 -2.28 -6.11 -8.40
CA GLU A 54 -1.29 -7.19 -8.51
C GLU A 54 -1.82 -8.27 -9.45
N GLU A 55 -0.97 -8.76 -10.34
CA GLU A 55 -1.28 -9.92 -11.20
C GLU A 55 -0.80 -11.19 -10.53
N ALA A 56 -1.71 -12.09 -10.17
CA ALA A 56 -1.37 -13.34 -9.51
C ALA A 56 -2.38 -14.46 -9.80
N GLU A 57 -1.94 -15.71 -9.70
CA GLU A 57 -2.79 -16.88 -9.92
C GLU A 57 -3.81 -17.06 -8.80
N SER A 58 -3.43 -16.71 -7.56
CA SER A 58 -4.28 -16.85 -6.38
C SER A 58 -4.13 -15.66 -5.40
N LEU A 59 -5.08 -15.56 -4.46
CA LEU A 59 -5.01 -14.60 -3.36
C LEU A 59 -3.75 -14.77 -2.52
N LEU A 60 -3.33 -16.02 -2.31
CA LEU A 60 -2.13 -16.34 -1.51
C LEU A 60 -0.86 -15.85 -2.22
N ASP A 61 -0.80 -16.00 -3.53
CA ASP A 61 0.33 -15.53 -4.33
C ASP A 61 0.41 -14.01 -4.32
N ALA A 62 -0.71 -13.33 -4.56
CA ALA A 62 -0.80 -11.86 -4.46
C ALA A 62 -0.38 -11.36 -3.06
N SER A 63 -0.82 -12.05 -2.01
CA SER A 63 -0.45 -11.72 -0.62
C SER A 63 1.05 -11.86 -0.39
N SER A 64 1.64 -12.95 -0.90
CA SER A 64 3.07 -13.24 -0.74
C SER A 64 3.94 -12.24 -1.50
N LEU A 65 3.54 -11.88 -2.73
CA LEU A 65 4.20 -10.84 -3.54
C LEU A 65 4.17 -9.48 -2.83
N ALA A 66 3.00 -9.08 -2.30
CA ALA A 66 2.85 -7.82 -1.60
C ALA A 66 3.76 -7.68 -0.37
N LEU A 67 3.80 -8.71 0.47
CA LEU A 67 4.65 -8.72 1.66
C LEU A 67 6.14 -8.74 1.30
N ARG A 68 6.49 -9.42 0.21
CA ARG A 68 7.85 -9.51 -0.29
C ARG A 68 8.36 -8.16 -0.79
N ILE A 69 7.56 -7.45 -1.60
CA ILE A 69 7.90 -6.12 -2.12
C ILE A 69 8.22 -5.16 -0.97
N TRP A 70 7.39 -5.16 0.08
CA TRP A 70 7.64 -4.31 1.24
C TRP A 70 8.98 -4.63 1.90
N ASN A 71 9.24 -5.92 2.18
CA ASN A 71 10.47 -6.34 2.85
C ASN A 71 11.73 -6.11 2.02
N GLU A 72 11.67 -6.33 0.71
CA GLU A 72 12.82 -6.20 -0.18
C GLU A 72 13.16 -4.73 -0.48
N HIS A 73 12.16 -3.84 -0.52
CA HIS A 73 12.35 -2.46 -0.96
C HIS A 73 12.34 -1.42 0.16
N ARG A 74 12.00 -1.78 1.40
CA ARG A 74 12.02 -0.85 2.53
C ARG A 74 13.38 -0.14 2.69
N GLU A 75 14.48 -0.88 2.58
CA GLU A 75 15.82 -0.36 2.82
C GLU A 75 16.31 0.44 1.61
N SER A 76 16.05 -0.05 0.39
CA SER A 76 16.45 0.62 -0.85
C SER A 76 15.70 1.93 -1.11
N ALA A 77 14.45 2.04 -0.66
CA ALA A 77 13.64 3.25 -0.77
C ALA A 77 13.94 4.27 0.35
N GLY A 78 14.67 3.87 1.38
CA GLY A 78 14.92 4.68 2.57
C GLY A 78 13.66 4.85 3.43
N LEU A 79 12.80 3.84 3.45
CA LEU A 79 11.60 3.84 4.27
C LEU A 79 11.98 3.71 5.75
N PRO A 80 11.23 4.35 6.66
CA PRO A 80 11.39 4.13 8.08
C PRO A 80 11.21 2.63 8.41
N ARG A 81 11.70 2.21 9.58
CA ARG A 81 11.58 0.83 10.09
C ARG A 81 10.15 0.50 10.53
N TRP A 82 9.21 0.74 9.64
CA TRP A 82 7.80 0.43 9.81
C TRP A 82 7.54 -1.03 9.42
N GLU A 83 6.63 -1.64 10.17
CA GLU A 83 6.21 -3.02 9.98
C GLU A 83 4.89 -3.05 9.21
N VAL A 84 4.63 -4.14 8.50
CA VAL A 84 3.30 -4.37 7.92
C VAL A 84 2.34 -4.67 9.06
N VAL A 85 1.35 -3.80 9.24
CA VAL A 85 0.32 -3.92 10.29
C VAL A 85 -1.05 -4.30 9.72
N GLY A 86 -1.19 -4.31 8.41
CA GLY A 86 -2.41 -4.73 7.73
C GLY A 86 -2.15 -5.10 6.28
N LEU A 87 -2.86 -6.13 5.82
CA LEU A 87 -2.88 -6.55 4.43
C LEU A 87 -4.31 -6.89 4.04
N GLU A 88 -4.82 -6.26 3.00
CA GLU A 88 -6.07 -6.62 2.37
C GLU A 88 -5.81 -6.98 0.90
N VAL A 89 -6.33 -8.13 0.47
CA VAL A 89 -6.23 -8.61 -0.90
C VAL A 89 -7.63 -9.01 -1.36
N LEU A 90 -8.11 -8.34 -2.41
CA LEU A 90 -9.46 -8.51 -2.93
C LEU A 90 -9.40 -8.86 -4.40
N GLU A 91 -10.26 -9.78 -4.82
CA GLU A 91 -10.53 -9.96 -6.23
C GLU A 91 -11.20 -8.71 -6.80
N ARG A 92 -10.91 -8.38 -8.08
CA ARG A 92 -11.48 -7.22 -8.77
C ARG A 92 -13.00 -7.07 -8.62
N ALA A 93 -13.76 -8.16 -8.70
CA ALA A 93 -15.22 -8.12 -8.57
C ALA A 93 -15.66 -7.70 -7.15
N VAL A 94 -14.96 -8.19 -6.13
CA VAL A 94 -15.21 -7.83 -4.72
C VAL A 94 -14.79 -6.39 -4.44
N TYR A 95 -13.67 -5.94 -5.00
CA TYR A 95 -13.24 -4.55 -4.90
C TYR A 95 -14.29 -3.59 -5.48
N LEU A 96 -14.76 -3.86 -6.70
CA LEU A 96 -15.75 -3.02 -7.38
C LEU A 96 -17.11 -3.03 -6.67
N SER A 97 -17.53 -4.17 -6.08
CA SER A 97 -18.81 -4.26 -5.37
C SER A 97 -18.84 -3.49 -4.05
N ARG A 98 -17.67 -3.24 -3.44
CA ARG A 98 -17.56 -2.41 -2.24
C ARG A 98 -17.76 -0.92 -2.50
N GLY A 99 -17.88 -0.49 -3.77
CA GLY A 99 -18.22 0.88 -4.15
C GLY A 99 -17.30 1.93 -3.51
N MET A 100 -16.01 1.58 -3.34
CA MET A 100 -15.08 2.24 -2.41
C MET A 100 -15.02 3.77 -2.58
N GLU A 101 -15.84 4.49 -1.80
CA GLU A 101 -15.59 5.86 -1.36
C GLU A 101 -14.44 5.82 -0.36
N TYR A 102 -13.21 5.78 -0.86
CA TYR A 102 -12.07 5.94 0.04
C TYR A 102 -11.73 7.41 0.01
N ALA A 103 -12.12 8.10 1.09
CA ALA A 103 -11.65 9.41 1.46
C ALA A 103 -10.16 9.49 1.10
N VAL A 104 -9.91 10.22 0.03
CA VAL A 104 -8.59 10.53 -0.45
C VAL A 104 -8.03 11.44 0.64
N ILE A 105 -7.31 10.87 1.62
CA ILE A 105 -6.55 11.68 2.58
C ILE A 105 -5.35 12.20 1.79
N VAL A 106 -5.61 13.25 1.03
CA VAL A 106 -4.65 14.11 0.38
C VAL A 106 -4.93 15.48 0.99
N ASP A 107 -4.42 15.73 2.20
CA ASP A 107 -3.65 16.95 2.50
C ASP A 107 -3.16 17.05 3.98
N LEU A 108 -1.85 16.85 4.14
CA LEU A 108 -0.80 17.60 4.85
C LEU A 108 -0.96 18.40 6.17
N HIS A 109 -2.12 18.66 6.79
CA HIS A 109 -2.10 19.41 8.07
C HIS A 109 -3.26 19.15 9.04
N ASP A 110 -4.29 18.44 8.60
CA ASP A 110 -5.52 18.31 9.38
C ASP A 110 -6.08 16.90 9.18
N VAL A 111 -5.73 16.00 10.11
CA VAL A 111 -6.48 14.75 10.25
C VAL A 111 -7.01 14.72 11.67
N THR A 112 -8.32 14.94 11.79
CA THR A 112 -9.06 14.66 13.02
C THR A 112 -8.75 13.22 13.45
N PRO A 113 -8.36 12.97 14.72
CA PRO A 113 -8.02 11.64 15.17
C PRO A 113 -9.21 10.69 14.95
N LEU A 114 -8.93 9.52 14.37
CA LEU A 114 -9.92 8.44 14.32
C LEU A 114 -10.34 8.09 15.76
N PRO A 115 -11.64 7.94 16.04
CA PRO A 115 -12.08 7.51 17.35
C PRO A 115 -11.62 6.07 17.58
N PHE A 116 -11.08 5.87 18.78
CA PHE A 116 -10.67 4.63 19.45
C PHE A 116 -11.57 3.42 19.19
#